data_AF-A0A3C0L075-F1
#
_entry.id   AF-A0A3C0L075-F1
#
_cell.length_a   1.000
_cell.length_b   1.000
_cell.length_c   1.000
_cell.angle_alpha   90.00
_cell.angle_beta   90.00
_cell.angle_gamma   90.00
#
_symmetry.space_group_name_H-M   'P 1'
#
loop_
_entity.id
_entity.type
_entity.pdbx_description
1 polymer ?
#
loop_
_entity_poly.entity_id
_entity_poly.type
_entity_poly.pdbx_seq_one_letter_code
_entity_poly.pdbx_strand_id
1 'polypeptide(L)' 'YQFFISPIIGPRCRFAPTCSQYALESFEKHGFFRGLVLSLKRIGKCHPFHAGGVDEVPEISER' A
#
# COMPACT_ATOMS: atom_id res chain seq x y z
N TYR A 1 -22.13 11.85 -3.37
CA TYR A 1 -21.90 10.60 -4.13
C TYR A 1 -20.93 9.62 -3.43
N GLN A 2 -19.96 10.06 -2.63
CA GLN A 2 -19.00 9.16 -1.96
C GLN A 2 -19.47 8.50 -0.65
N PHE A 3 -20.54 8.99 -0.02
CA PHE A 3 -20.95 8.49 1.30
C PHE A 3 -21.90 7.29 1.29
N PHE A 4 -22.52 6.98 0.15
CA PHE A 4 -23.55 5.92 0.08
C PHE A 4 -23.10 4.63 -0.62
N ILE A 5 -21.99 4.65 -1.38
CA ILE A 5 -21.46 3.45 -2.08
C ILE A 5 -20.15 2.95 -1.45
N SER A 6 -19.66 3.59 -0.39
CA SER A 6 -18.44 3.14 0.29
C SER A 6 -18.58 1.82 1.08
N PRO A 7 -19.71 1.48 1.74
CA PRO A 7 -19.75 0.27 2.57
C PRO A 7 -19.90 -1.05 1.78
N ILE A 8 -20.20 -0.98 0.47
CA ILE A 8 -20.33 -2.18 -0.39
C ILE A 8 -19.02 -2.50 -1.12
N ILE A 9 -18.10 -1.54 -1.20
CA ILE A 9 -16.79 -1.70 -1.82
C ILE A 9 -15.73 -1.49 -0.74
N GLY A 10 -15.73 -2.39 0.26
CA GLY A 10 -14.68 -2.41 1.28
C GLY A 10 -13.30 -2.41 0.62
N PRO A 11 -12.27 -1.81 1.26
CA PRO A 11 -10.94 -1.72 0.67
C PRO A 11 -10.42 -3.13 0.37
N ARG A 12 -10.34 -3.49 -0.92
CA ARG A 12 -9.83 -4.79 -1.40
C ARG A 12 -8.33 -5.01 -1.14
N CYS A 13 -7.66 -4.11 -0.43
CA CYS A 13 -6.30 -4.37 0.05
C CYS A 13 -6.36 -5.13 1.37
N ARG A 14 -5.79 -6.33 1.35
CA ARG A 14 -5.64 -7.18 2.53
C ARG A 14 -4.65 -6.61 3.57
N PHE A 15 -3.90 -5.58 3.19
CA PHE A 15 -2.92 -4.92 4.02
C PHE A 15 -3.38 -3.51 4.38
N ALA A 16 -3.10 -3.10 5.61
CA ALA A 16 -3.29 -1.74 6.11
C ALA A 16 -1.91 -1.09 6.35
N PRO A 17 -1.66 0.17 5.94
CA PRO A 17 -2.47 1.02 5.06
C PRO A 17 -2.69 0.41 3.66
N THR A 18 -3.66 0.95 2.93
CA THR A 18 -4.03 0.48 1.58
C THR A 18 -2.86 0.54 0.61
N CYS A 19 -2.87 -0.29 -0.43
CA CYS A 19 -1.77 -0.37 -1.40
C CYS A 19 -1.51 0.97 -2.12
N SER A 20 -2.55 1.79 -2.31
CA SER A 20 -2.43 3.16 -2.85
C SER A 20 -1.82 4.14 -1.86
N GLN A 21 -2.19 4.06 -0.57
CA GLN A 21 -1.58 4.88 0.47
C GLN A 21 -0.12 4.51 0.68
N TYR A 22 0.20 3.21 0.72
CA TYR A 22 1.58 2.73 0.78
C TYR A 22 2.38 3.23 -0.43
N ALA A 23 1.79 3.25 -1.61
CA ALA A 23 2.46 3.74 -2.80
C ALA A 23 2.76 5.24 -2.71
N LEU A 24 1.77 6.05 -2.34
CA LEU A 24 1.94 7.49 -2.11
C LEU A 24 3.05 7.76 -1.10
N GLU A 25 2.97 7.12 0.07
CA GLU A 25 3.93 7.31 1.15
C GLU A 25 5.33 6.79 0.78
N SER A 26 5.41 5.71 -0.02
CA SER A 26 6.68 5.20 -0.56
C SER A 26 7.29 6.15 -1.59
N PHE A 27 6.48 6.79 -2.43
CA PHE A 27 6.95 7.80 -3.38
C PHE A 27 7.41 9.08 -2.68
N GLU A 28 6.70 9.53 -1.65
CA GLU A 28 7.07 10.71 -0.86
C GLU A 28 8.35 10.46 -0.06
N LYS A 29 8.49 9.29 0.58
CA LYS A 29 9.67 8.97 1.39
C LYS A 29 10.88 8.59 0.53
N HIS A 30 10.72 7.70 -0.47
CA HIS A 30 11.83 7.09 -1.22
C HIS A 30 12.07 7.64 -2.62
N GLY A 31 11.22 8.56 -3.09
CA GLY A 31 11.24 9.03 -4.47
C GLY A 31 10.66 8.01 -5.45
N PHE A 32 10.54 8.41 -6.72
CA PHE A 32 9.81 7.64 -7.73
C PHE A 32 10.34 6.21 -7.88
N PHE A 33 11.64 6.03 -8.14
CA PHE A 33 12.19 4.70 -8.46
C PHE A 33 12.10 3.70 -7.30
N ARG A 34 12.52 4.08 -6.09
CA ARG A 34 12.45 3.19 -4.92
C ARG A 34 11.02 2.99 -4.45
N GLY A 35 10.20 4.03 -4.47
CA GLY A 35 8.78 3.94 -4.13
C GLY A 35 8.02 3.00 -5.07
N LEU A 36 8.34 3.01 -6.37
CA LEU A 36 7.74 2.12 -7.37
C LEU A 36 8.11 0.66 -7.10
N VAL A 37 9.39 0.38 -6.80
CA VAL A 37 9.85 -0.98 -6.47
C VAL A 37 9.17 -1.53 -5.22
N LEU A 38 9.08 -0.73 -4.14
CA LEU A 38 8.41 -1.13 -2.90
C LEU A 38 6.91 -1.39 -3.13
N SER A 39 6.25 -0.50 -3.87
CA SER A 39 4.82 -0.61 -4.19
C SER A 39 4.51 -1.82 -5.05
N LEU A 40 5.27 -2.05 -6.13
CA LEU A 40 5.11 -3.21 -6.99
C LEU A 40 5.35 -4.52 -6.25
N LYS A 41 6.38 -4.57 -5.40
CA LYS A 41 6.66 -5.75 -4.57
C LYS A 41 5.48 -6.07 -3.65
N ARG A 42 4.79 -5.06 -3.11
CA ARG A 42 3.61 -5.24 -2.27
C ARG A 42 2.36 -5.61 -3.06
N ILE A 43 2.15 -5.03 -4.24
CA ILE A 43 1.06 -5.42 -5.15
C ILE A 43 1.21 -6.88 -5.58
N GLY A 44 2.43 -7.33 -5.89
CA GLY A 44 2.72 -8.74 -6.19
C GLY A 44 2.45 -9.69 -5.02
N LYS A 45 2.54 -9.21 -3.77
CA LYS A 45 2.18 -9.97 -2.56
C LYS A 45 0.68 -9.94 -2.26
N CYS A 46 -0.12 -9.12 -2.95
CA CYS A 46 -1.56 -8.98 -2.74
C CYS A 46 -2.37 -10.14 -3.35
N HIS A 47 -1.90 -11.38 -3.13
CA HIS A 47 -2.55 -12.60 -3.59
C HIS A 47 -3.59 -13.08 -2.55
N PRO A 48 -4.75 -13.64 -2.95
CA PRO A 48 -5.80 -14.11 -2.04
C PRO A 48 -5.37 -15.24 -1.07
N PHE A 49 -4.16 -15.77 -1.21
CA PHE A 49 -3.58 -16.77 -0.30
C PHE A 49 -2.59 -16.19 0.72
N HIS A 50 -2.23 -14.91 0.63
CA HIS A 50 -1.30 -14.29 1.57
C HIS A 50 -2.07 -13.74 2.76
N ALA A 51 -1.78 -14.16 4.00
CA ALA A 51 -2.37 -13.52 5.19
C ALA A 51 -2.07 -12.02 5.12
N GLY A 52 -3.14 -11.22 5.13
CA GLY A 52 -3.05 -9.77 5.18
C GLY A 52 -2.44 -9.32 6.51
N GLY A 53 -1.98 -8.08 6.58
CA GLY A 53 -1.35 -7.56 7.78
C GLY A 53 -1.11 -6.05 7.73
N VAL A 54 -0.53 -5.52 8.80
CA VAL A 54 -0.05 -4.14 8.83
C VAL A 54 1.37 -4.13 8.28
N ASP A 55 1.60 -3.38 7.21
CA ASP A 55 2.93 -3.20 6.62
C ASP A 55 3.12 -1.69 6.44
N GLU A 56 4.02 -1.11 7.21
CA GLU A 56 4.32 0.33 7.21
C GLU A 56 5.47 0.60 6.23
N VAL A 57 5.48 1.76 5.58
CA VAL A 57 6.59 2.13 4.70
C VAL A 57 7.83 2.31 5.58
N PRO A 58 8.91 1.53 5.38
CA PRO A 58 10.12 1.69 6.17
C PRO A 58 10.68 3.09 5.93
N GLU A 59 10.94 3.84 7.00
CA GLU A 59 11.59 5.14 6.91
C GLU A 59 13.03 4.95 6.41
N ILE A 60 13.47 5.83 5.52
CA ILE A 60 14.85 5.83 5.05
C ILE A 60 15.67 6.39 6.21
N SER A 61 16.22 5.49 7.02
CA SER A 61 17.40 5.83 7.79
C SER A 61 18.46 6.23 6.77
N GLU A 62 18.75 7.53 6.70
CA GLU A 62 19.95 8.06 6.08
C GLU A 62 21.14 7.16 6.45
N ARG A 63 21.83 6.63 5.44
CA ARG A 63 23.17 6.10 5.57
C ARG A 63 23.98 6.51 4.37
#